data_AF-A0A3B0W3U8-F1
#
_entry.id   AF-A0A3B0W3U8-F1
#
_cell.length_a   1.000
_cell.length_b   1.000
_cell.length_c   1.000
_cell.angle_alpha   90.00
_cell.angle_beta   90.00
_cell.angle_gamma   90.00
#
_symmetry.space_group_name_H-M   'P 1'
#
loop_
_entity.id
_entity.type
_entity.pdbx_description
1 polymer ?
#
loop_
_entity_poly.entity_id
_entity_poly.type
_entity_poly.pdbx_seq_one_letter_code
_entity_poly.pdbx_strand_id
1 'polypeptide(L)'
;MKVRRRILVENQSIRAVSRETGLSRNTIRKYCRDDSPPKYERKVPTALHVLKDYEGQLTQWFDADLKRPNREKRTVQKLFEKRLTIYAVTAFLLY
;
A
#
# COMPACT_ATOMS: atom_id res chain seq x y z
N MET A 1 18.88 12.81 -4.53
CA MET A 1 19.08 14.19 -4.99
C MET A 1 19.49 15.07 -3.81
N LYS A 2 20.61 15.82 -3.87
CA LYS A 2 21.17 16.56 -2.72
C LYS A 2 20.88 18.07 -2.80
N VAL A 3 19.59 18.45 -2.79
CA VAL A 3 19.12 19.86 -2.88
C VAL A 3 19.72 20.74 -1.76
N ARG A 4 19.74 20.22 -0.54
CA ARG A 4 20.24 20.92 0.67
C ARG A 4 21.74 21.24 0.58
N ARG A 5 22.57 20.32 0.08
CA ARG A 5 24.01 20.56 -0.14
C ARG A 5 24.26 21.68 -1.14
N ARG A 6 23.54 21.68 -2.27
CA ARG A 6 23.70 22.70 -3.31
C ARG A 6 23.45 24.12 -2.80
N ILE A 7 22.51 24.26 -1.86
CA ILE A 7 22.15 25.57 -1.31
C ILE A 7 23.05 25.95 -0.13
N LEU A 8 23.30 25.02 0.81
CA LEU A 8 24.03 25.32 2.05
C LEU A 8 25.57 25.22 1.92
N VAL A 9 26.08 24.43 0.98
CA VAL A 9 27.52 24.22 0.78
C VAL A 9 28.00 24.90 -0.50
N GLU A 10 27.27 24.73 -1.59
CA GLU A 10 27.65 25.28 -2.90
C GLU A 10 27.09 26.71 -3.14
N ASN A 11 26.37 27.28 -2.15
CA ASN A 11 25.78 28.63 -2.19
C ASN A 11 24.92 28.93 -3.44
N GLN A 12 24.33 27.90 -4.05
CA GLN A 12 23.46 28.09 -5.20
C GLN A 12 22.13 28.71 -4.80
N SER A 13 21.61 29.63 -5.64
CA SER A 13 20.32 30.23 -5.38
C SER A 13 19.17 29.22 -5.51
N ILE A 14 18.14 29.36 -4.67
CA ILE A 14 16.92 28.54 -4.73
C ILE A 14 16.28 28.59 -6.13
N ARG A 15 16.41 29.72 -6.84
CA ARG A 15 15.88 29.88 -8.20
C ARG A 15 16.64 29.04 -9.22
N ALA A 16 17.96 28.96 -9.13
CA ALA A 16 18.78 28.14 -10.01
C ALA A 16 18.47 26.65 -9.81
N VAL A 17 18.46 26.21 -8.55
CA VAL A 17 18.12 24.82 -8.20
C VAL A 17 16.71 24.47 -8.67
N SER A 18 15.71 25.35 -8.49
CA SER A 18 14.34 25.11 -8.97
C SER A 18 14.24 24.91 -10.49
N ARG A 19 15.02 25.67 -11.27
CA ARG A 19 15.05 25.52 -12.74
C ARG A 19 15.71 24.21 -13.18
N GLU A 20 16.78 23.81 -12.51
CA GLU A 20 17.52 22.59 -12.84
C GLU A 20 16.79 21.33 -12.38
N THR A 21 16.18 21.36 -11.18
CA THR A 21 15.55 20.17 -10.59
C THR A 21 14.07 20.03 -10.93
N GLY A 22 13.43 21.04 -11.51
CA GLY A 22 11.98 21.08 -11.78
C GLY A 22 11.11 21.06 -10.51
N LEU A 23 11.72 21.20 -9.33
CA LEU A 23 10.99 21.21 -8.06
C LEU A 23 10.47 22.61 -7.76
N SER A 24 9.29 22.67 -7.15
CA SER A 24 8.75 23.94 -6.69
C SER A 24 9.69 24.61 -5.67
N ARG A 25 9.76 25.93 -5.71
CA ARG A 25 10.53 26.72 -4.73
C ARG A 25 10.09 26.42 -3.28
N ASN A 26 8.82 26.06 -3.08
CA ASN A 26 8.28 25.68 -1.77
C ASN A 26 8.82 24.34 -1.29
N THR A 27 8.91 23.34 -2.18
CA THR A 27 9.54 22.04 -1.89
C THR A 27 11.02 22.20 -1.54
N ILE A 28 11.74 23.02 -2.30
CA ILE A 28 13.17 23.30 -2.04
C ILE A 28 13.36 23.98 -0.68
N ARG A 29 12.52 24.98 -0.35
CA ARG A 29 12.55 25.65 0.95
C ARG A 29 12.25 24.69 2.09
N LYS A 30 11.29 23.77 1.90
CA LYS A 30 10.99 22.69 2.86
C LYS A 30 12.22 21.79 3.07
N TYR A 31 12.87 21.34 2.00
CA TYR A 31 14.07 20.48 2.08
C TYR A 31 15.30 21.18 2.67
N CYS A 32 15.36 22.52 2.66
CA CYS A 32 16.42 23.24 3.35
C CYS A 32 16.19 23.31 4.87
N ARG A 33 14.92 23.38 5.29
CA ARG A 33 14.51 23.42 6.70
C ARG A 33 14.61 22.05 7.37
N ASP A 34 14.11 21.02 6.70
CA ASP A 34 14.10 19.66 7.23
C ASP A 34 15.47 19.01 6.96
N ASP A 35 16.15 18.51 8.00
CA ASP A 35 17.44 17.81 7.85
C ASP A 35 17.24 16.36 7.37
N SER A 36 16.08 15.78 7.67
CA SER A 36 15.70 14.44 7.21
C SER A 36 15.15 14.47 5.79
N PRO A 37 15.44 13.45 4.96
CA PRO A 37 14.77 13.30 3.67
C PRO A 37 13.25 13.18 3.89
N PRO A 38 12.42 13.71 2.95
CA PRO A 38 10.98 13.57 3.05
C PRO A 38 10.61 12.09 3.05
N LYS A 39 10.22 11.59 4.22
CA LYS A 39 9.67 10.26 4.35
C LYS A 39 8.17 10.33 4.16
N TYR A 40 7.63 9.43 3.35
CA TYR A 40 6.20 9.30 3.24
C TYR A 40 5.65 8.70 4.54
N GLU A 41 4.94 9.51 5.30
CA GLU A 41 4.24 9.10 6.51
C GLU A 41 2.75 9.36 6.32
N ARG A 42 1.95 8.30 6.36
CA ARG A 42 0.49 8.40 6.33
C ARG A 42 0.02 8.89 7.69
N LYS A 43 -0.62 10.06 7.73
CA LYS A 43 -1.23 10.60 8.96
C LYS A 43 -2.41 9.78 9.46
N VAL A 44 -3.12 9.11 8.55
CA VAL A 44 -4.28 8.29 8.86
C VAL A 44 -4.00 6.89 8.30
N PRO A 45 -4.09 5.83 9.11
CA PRO A 45 -4.09 4.48 8.57
C PRO A 45 -5.24 4.36 7.58
N THR A 46 -5.04 3.63 6.48
CA THR A 46 -6.08 3.47 5.45
C THR A 46 -7.41 3.16 6.12
N ALA A 47 -8.44 3.97 5.83
CA ALA A 47 -9.80 3.72 6.29
C ALA A 47 -10.07 2.24 6.03
N LEU A 48 -10.35 1.52 7.11
CA LEU A 48 -10.43 0.08 7.17
C LEU A 48 -11.14 -0.42 5.91
N HIS A 49 -10.39 -1.16 5.09
CA HIS A 49 -10.87 -1.69 3.82
C HIS A 49 -12.23 -2.36 4.05
N VAL A 50 -13.13 -2.36 3.07
CA VAL A 50 -14.36 -3.20 3.06
C VAL A 50 -14.06 -4.67 3.42
N LEU A 51 -12.79 -5.06 3.32
CA LEU A 51 -12.22 -6.33 3.71
C LEU A 51 -12.09 -6.58 5.23
N LYS A 52 -12.16 -5.55 6.09
CA LYS A 52 -11.95 -5.69 7.54
C LYS A 52 -12.93 -6.68 8.17
N ASP A 53 -14.18 -6.62 7.74
CA ASP A 53 -15.24 -7.52 8.23
C ASP A 53 -15.02 -8.97 7.79
N TYR A 54 -14.20 -9.18 6.74
CA TYR A 54 -13.89 -10.50 6.18
C TYR A 54 -12.51 -11.02 6.58
N GLU A 55 -11.69 -10.24 7.31
CA GLU A 55 -10.33 -10.63 7.69
C GLU A 55 -10.30 -11.97 8.42
N GLY A 56 -11.15 -12.16 9.44
CA GLY A 56 -11.19 -13.40 10.20
C GLY A 56 -11.52 -14.63 9.35
N GLN A 57 -12.47 -14.49 8.41
CA GLN A 57 -12.85 -15.57 7.50
C GLN A 57 -11.73 -15.90 6.52
N LEU A 58 -11.05 -14.88 5.99
CA LEU A 58 -9.92 -15.03 5.07
C LEU A 58 -8.72 -15.70 5.75
N THR A 59 -8.40 -15.30 6.99
CA THR A 59 -7.32 -15.92 7.77
C THR A 59 -7.61 -17.39 8.06
N GLN A 60 -8.83 -17.72 8.47
CA GLN A 60 -9.22 -19.11 8.73
C GLN A 60 -9.08 -20.00 7.47
N TRP A 61 -9.50 -19.50 6.31
CA TRP A 61 -9.35 -20.22 5.04
C TRP A 61 -7.89 -20.36 4.62
N PHE A 62 -7.10 -19.32 4.82
CA PHE A 62 -5.67 -19.34 4.53
C PHE A 62 -4.93 -20.38 5.40
N ASP A 63 -5.19 -20.41 6.71
CA ASP A 63 -4.59 -21.38 7.63
C ASP A 63 -5.01 -22.82 7.32
N ALA A 64 -6.27 -23.03 6.92
CA ALA A 64 -6.76 -24.33 6.48
C ALA A 64 -6.07 -24.82 5.21
N ASP A 65 -5.71 -23.90 4.30
CA ASP A 65 -5.04 -24.22 3.05
C ASP A 65 -3.52 -24.37 3.21
N LEU A 66 -2.89 -23.64 4.15
CA LEU A 66 -1.48 -23.83 4.49
C LEU A 66 -1.18 -25.25 4.97
N LYS A 67 -2.13 -25.87 5.68
CA LYS A 67 -2.02 -27.26 6.18
C LYS A 67 -2.12 -28.32 5.08
N ARG A 68 -2.47 -27.96 3.84
CA ARG A 68 -2.58 -28.88 2.72
C ARG A 68 -1.20 -29.15 2.08
N PRO A 69 -0.96 -30.36 1.54
CA PRO A 69 0.23 -30.62 0.74
C PRO A 69 0.26 -29.69 -0.48
N ASN A 70 1.45 -29.33 -0.97
CA ASN A 70 1.63 -28.32 -2.03
C ASN A 70 0.78 -28.57 -3.30
N ARG A 71 0.49 -29.83 -3.63
CA ARG A 71 -0.33 -30.21 -4.80
C ARG A 71 -1.83 -29.94 -4.60
N GLU A 72 -2.28 -29.81 -3.36
CA GLU A 72 -3.68 -29.61 -2.97
C GLU A 72 -3.98 -28.21 -2.44
N LYS A 73 -2.96 -27.35 -2.32
CA LYS A 73 -3.12 -25.93 -1.99
C LYS A 73 -4.01 -25.29 -3.04
N ARG A 74 -5.12 -24.70 -2.61
CA ARG A 74 -6.09 -24.09 -3.52
C ARG A 74 -5.63 -22.69 -3.87
N THR A 75 -5.76 -22.34 -5.14
CA THR A 75 -5.61 -20.96 -5.59
C THR A 75 -6.80 -20.12 -5.10
N VAL A 76 -6.59 -18.82 -4.92
CA VAL A 76 -7.63 -17.85 -4.55
C VAL A 76 -8.89 -17.98 -5.44
N GLN A 77 -8.72 -18.24 -6.73
CA GLN A 77 -9.83 -18.48 -7.67
C GLN A 77 -10.68 -19.69 -7.28
N LYS A 78 -10.07 -20.84 -6.98
CA LYS A 78 -10.79 -22.06 -6.58
C LYS A 78 -11.51 -21.90 -5.24
N LEU A 79 -10.95 -21.11 -4.31
CA LEU A 79 -11.62 -20.77 -3.06
C LEU A 79 -12.86 -19.90 -3.31
N PHE A 80 -12.74 -18.90 -4.18
CA PHE A 80 -13.85 -18.02 -4.54
C PHE A 80 -14.97 -18.77 -5.27
N GLU A 81 -14.63 -19.63 -6.24
CA GLU A 81 -15.60 -20.47 -6.94
C GLU A 81 -16.35 -21.40 -5.98
N LYS A 82 -15.62 -22.10 -5.11
CA LYS A 82 -16.25 -22.96 -4.09
C LYS A 82 -17.19 -22.19 -3.18
N ARG A 83 -16.81 -20.97 -2.79
CA ARG A 83 -17.68 -20.07 -2.00
C ARG A 83 -18.99 -19.82 -2.76
N LEU A 84 -18.92 -19.41 -4.02
CA LEU A 84 -20.11 -19.16 -4.85
C LEU A 84 -20.99 -20.41 -5.01
N THR A 85 -20.39 -21.59 -5.24
CA THR A 85 -21.14 -22.85 -5.35
C THR A 85 -21.90 -23.18 -4.07
N ILE A 86 -21.28 -23.00 -2.89
CA ILE A 86 -21.95 -23.26 -1.61
C ILE A 86 -23.16 -22.33 -1.44
N TYR A 87 -23.00 -21.02 -1.67
CA TYR A 87 -24.11 -20.08 -1.55
C TYR A 87 -25.24 -20.35 -2.56
N ALA A 88 -24.89 -20.74 -3.79
CA ALA A 88 -25.88 -21.11 -4.80
C ALA A 88 -26.68 -22.36 -4.41
N VAL A 89 -26.02 -23.39 -3.86
CA VAL A 89 -26.67 -24.61 -3.38
C VAL A 89 -27.57 -24.32 -2.17
N THR A 90 -27.11 -23.50 -1.22
CA THR A 90 -27.95 -23.10 -0.07
C THR A 90 -29.15 -22.25 -0.49
N ALA A 91 -28.99 -21.37 -1.48
CA ALA A 91 -30.10 -20.57 -2.00
C ALA A 91 -31.15 -21.43 -2.73
N PHE A 92 -30.71 -22.50 -3.42
CA PHE A 92 -31.58 -23.44 -4.12
C PHE A 92 -32.36 -24.36 -3.16
N LEU A 93 -31.79 -24.73 -2.01
CA LEU A 93 -32.45 -25.61 -1.03
C LEU A 93 -33.38 -24.86 -0.06
N LEU A 94 -33.32 -23.53 -0.04
CA LEU A 94 -34.13 -22.66 0.82
C LEU A 94 -35.31 -21.97 0.08
N TYR A 95 -35.56 -22.36 -1.17
CA TYR A 95 -36.69 -21.93 -2.02
C TYR A 95 -37.50 -23.14 -2.47
#